data_AF-A0A920MQN8-F1
#
_entry.id   AF-A0A920MQN8-F1
#
_cell.length_a   1.000
_cell.length_b   1.000
_cell.length_c   1.000
_cell.angle_alpha   90.00
_cell.angle_beta   90.00
_cell.angle_gamma   90.00
#
_symmetry.space_group_name_H-M   'P 1'
#
loop_
_entity.id
_entity.type
_entity.pdbx_description
1 polymer ?
#
loop_
_entity_poly.entity_id
_entity_poly.type
_entity_poly.pdbx_seq_one_letter_code
_entity_poly.pdbx_strand_id
1 'polypeptide(L)' 'MEKSNNSDFPPGTSVIVTGFDLGMNTSGGFSEYICVPSKWAIRCPNNLTTKEAMMIGTAGLTAGLFYRRDQ' A
#
# COMPACT_ATOMS: atom_id res chain seq x y z
N MET A 1 -16.73 6.69 -1.68
CA MET A 1 -16.31 7.97 -1.05
C MET A 1 -15.08 7.69 -0.20
N GLU A 2 -14.04 8.49 -0.36
CA GLU A 2 -12.82 8.37 0.44
C GLU A 2 -13.09 8.85 1.88
N LYS A 3 -12.74 8.02 2.86
CA LYS A 3 -12.89 8.33 4.28
C LYS A 3 -11.76 7.66 5.05
N SER A 4 -11.24 8.36 6.06
CA SER A 4 -10.28 7.81 7.00
C SER A 4 -10.71 8.16 8.42
N ASN A 5 -10.58 7.17 9.32
CA ASN A 5 -10.76 7.36 10.76
C ASN A 5 -9.41 7.51 11.48
N ASN A 6 -8.29 7.61 10.73
CA ASN A 6 -6.96 7.82 11.28
C ASN A 6 -6.42 9.19 10.84
N SER A 7 -6.03 10.02 11.80
CA SER A 7 -5.42 11.34 11.57
C SER A 7 -4.12 11.29 10.78
N ASP A 8 -3.40 10.16 10.80
CA ASP A 8 -2.15 9.99 10.06
C ASP A 8 -2.37 9.84 8.55
N PHE A 9 -3.61 9.59 8.11
CA PHE A 9 -3.97 9.41 6.71
C PHE A 9 -5.25 10.21 6.41
N PRO A 10 -5.18 11.55 6.36
CA PRO A 10 -6.34 12.35 5.97
C PRO A 10 -6.73 12.05 4.51
N PRO A 11 -8.01 12.26 4.13
CA PRO A 11 -8.45 12.20 2.73
C PRO A 11 -7.50 12.99 1.80
N GLY A 12 -7.21 12.43 0.63
CA GLY A 12 -6.22 12.93 -0.34
C GLY A 12 -4.80 12.42 -0.13
N THR A 13 -4.52 11.69 0.96
CA THR A 13 -3.19 11.09 1.18
C THR A 13 -2.98 9.90 0.27
N SER A 14 -1.95 9.95 -0.58
CA SER A 14 -1.54 8.80 -1.38
C SER A 14 -0.89 7.73 -0.49
N VAL A 15 -1.46 6.53 -0.50
CA VAL A 15 -1.00 5.38 0.29
C VAL A 15 -0.82 4.13 -0.56
N ILE A 16 0.02 3.23 -0.07
CA ILE A 16 0.30 1.92 -0.63
C ILE A 16 -0.10 0.88 0.42
N VAL A 17 -0.69 -0.23 -0.04
CA VAL A 17 -1.00 -1.40 0.79
C VAL A 17 -0.47 -2.63 0.06
N THR A 18 0.30 -3.47 0.75
CA THR A 18 0.88 -4.70 0.19
C THR A 18 0.91 -5.79 1.26
N GLY A 19 0.48 -7.00 0.91
CA GLY A 19 0.44 -8.16 1.80
C GLY A 19 -0.73 -8.15 2.79
N PHE A 20 -0.47 -8.59 4.03
CA PHE A 20 -1.48 -8.86 5.05
C PHE A 20 -2.55 -9.85 4.54
N ASP A 21 -3.81 -9.61 4.85
CA ASP A 21 -4.97 -10.40 4.42
C ASP A 21 -5.69 -9.76 3.22
N LEU A 22 -5.08 -8.73 2.60
CA LEU A 22 -5.63 -8.02 1.45
C LEU A 22 -5.72 -8.95 0.22
N GLY A 23 -6.92 -9.12 -0.31
CA GLY A 23 -7.17 -10.01 -1.45
C GLY A 23 -7.22 -11.49 -1.10
N MET A 24 -7.22 -11.81 0.20
CA MET A 24 -7.37 -13.17 0.72
C MET A 24 -8.72 -13.29 1.43
N ASN A 25 -8.80 -13.07 2.76
CA ASN A 25 -10.09 -13.02 3.46
C ASN A 25 -10.67 -11.59 3.53
N THR A 26 -9.87 -10.56 3.23
CA THR A 26 -10.30 -9.17 3.10
C THR A 26 -10.38 -8.78 1.62
N SER A 27 -11.36 -7.93 1.24
CA SER A 27 -11.51 -7.43 -0.13
C SER A 27 -10.20 -6.87 -0.69
N GLY A 28 -9.80 -7.34 -1.87
CA GLY A 28 -8.53 -6.98 -2.51
C GLY A 28 -8.59 -5.73 -3.39
N GLY A 29 -7.45 -5.35 -3.96
CA GLY A 29 -7.28 -4.12 -4.75
C GLY A 29 -7.91 -4.12 -6.15
N PHE A 30 -8.64 -5.17 -6.57
CA PHE A 30 -9.38 -5.19 -7.84
C PHE A 30 -10.80 -4.61 -7.68
N SER A 31 -10.89 -3.49 -6.98
CA SER A 31 -12.11 -2.70 -6.76
C SER A 31 -11.71 -1.23 -6.83
N GLU A 32 -12.62 -0.36 -7.25
CA GLU A 32 -12.40 1.10 -7.24
C GLU A 32 -12.19 1.63 -5.81
N TYR A 33 -12.80 0.96 -4.82
CA TYR A 33 -12.68 1.32 -3.40
C TYR A 33 -12.59 0.08 -2.51
N ILE A 34 -11.76 0.17 -1.47
CA ILE A 34 -11.64 -0.82 -0.40
C ILE A 34 -11.50 -0.11 0.95
N CYS A 35 -11.87 -0.82 2.03
CA CYS A 35 -11.61 -0.39 3.40
C CYS A 35 -10.62 -1.36 4.04
N VAL A 36 -9.53 -0.82 4.59
CA VAL A 36 -8.48 -1.61 5.23
C VAL A 36 -8.12 -1.03 6.60
N PRO A 37 -7.59 -1.85 7.53
CA PRO A 37 -6.99 -1.33 8.75
C PRO A 37 -5.87 -0.33 8.45
N SER A 38 -5.86 0.81 9.15
CA SER A 38 -4.86 1.87 8.93
C SER A 38 -3.42 1.40 9.09
N LYS A 39 -3.19 0.39 9.95
CA LYS A 39 -1.88 -0.25 10.16
C LYS A 39 -1.30 -0.96 8.92
N TRP A 40 -2.12 -1.21 7.90
CA TRP A 40 -1.65 -1.81 6.64
C TRP A 40 -1.20 -0.77 5.62
N ALA A 41 -1.62 0.48 5.79
CA ALA A 41 -1.30 1.57 4.89
C ALA A 41 0.09 2.12 5.19
N ILE A 42 0.86 2.31 4.13
CA ILE A 42 2.15 3.00 4.15
C ILE A 42 2.03 4.21 3.22
N ARG A 43 2.58 5.37 3.60
CA ARG A 43 2.57 6.54 2.73
C ARG A 43 3.32 6.25 1.43
N CYS A 44 2.74 6.65 0.30
CA CYS A 44 3.44 6.58 -0.97
C CYS A 44 4.67 7.50 -0.91
N PRO A 45 5.88 7.03 -1.23
CA PRO A 45 7.07 7.87 -1.33
C PRO A 45 6.85 9.02 -2.34
N ASN A 46 7.31 10.23 -2.00
CA ASN A 46 7.11 11.43 -2.83
C ASN A 46 7.77 11.34 -4.23
N ASN A 47 8.72 10.43 -4.40
CA ASN A 47 9.43 10.20 -5.66
C ASN A 47 8.77 9.15 -6.55
N LEU A 48 7.62 8.61 -6.16
CA LEU A 48 6.86 7.62 -6.93
C LEU A 48 5.41 8.05 -7.06
N THR A 49 4.89 7.95 -8.29
CA THR A 49 3.45 7.95 -8.51
C THR A 49 2.84 6.65 -7.95
N THR A 50 1.54 6.68 -7.63
CA THR A 50 0.81 5.47 -7.19
C THR A 50 0.87 4.35 -8.23
N LYS A 51 0.88 4.70 -9.53
CA LYS A 51 1.08 3.76 -10.63
C LYS A 51 2.46 3.11 -10.59
N GLU A 52 3.53 3.89 -10.46
CA GLU A 52 4.90 3.36 -10.36
C GLU A 52 5.09 2.48 -9.13
N ALA A 53 4.55 2.89 -7.99
CA ALA A 53 4.55 2.08 -6.78
C ALA A 53 3.90 0.71 -6.99
N MET A 54 2.77 0.64 -7.70
CA MET A 54 2.10 -0.63 -8.00
C MET A 54 2.77 -1.45 -9.11
N MET A 55 3.48 -0.80 -10.04
CA MET A 55 4.33 -1.51 -11.03
C MET A 55 5.48 -2.26 -10.35
N ILE A 56 6.07 -1.67 -9.30
CA ILE A 56 7.05 -2.35 -8.43
C ILE A 56 6.33 -3.43 -7.60
N GLY A 57 5.24 -3.03 -6.93
CA GLY A 57 4.36 -3.91 -6.19
C GLY A 57 5.05 -4.73 -5.10
N THR A 58 4.38 -5.80 -4.67
CA THR A 58 4.90 -6.73 -3.66
C THR A 58 6.20 -7.42 -4.11
N ALA A 59 6.36 -7.68 -5.41
CA ALA A 59 7.54 -8.33 -5.96
C ALA A 59 8.80 -7.47 -5.79
N GLY A 60 8.74 -6.19 -6.16
CA GLY A 60 9.87 -5.29 -6.01
C GLY A 60 10.16 -4.93 -4.56
N LEU A 61 9.14 -4.83 -3.70
CA LEU A 61 9.34 -4.69 -2.25
C LEU A 61 10.13 -5.89 -1.71
N THR A 62 9.74 -7.11 -2.10
CA THR A 62 10.42 -8.34 -1.68
C THR A 62 11.86 -8.37 -2.18
N ALA A 63 12.10 -8.04 -3.45
CA ALA A 63 13.45 -7.98 -4.02
C ALA A 63 14.36 -6.98 -3.28
N GLY A 64 13.85 -5.79 -2.97
CA GLY A 64 14.59 -4.77 -2.22
C GLY A 64 14.90 -5.19 -0.79
N LEU A 65 13.98 -5.90 -0.12
CA LEU A 65 14.22 -6.47 1.21
C LEU A 65 15.33 -7.52 1.20
N PHE A 66 15.35 -8.41 0.20
CA PHE A 66 16.44 -9.39 0.06
C PHE A 66 17.78 -8.70 -0.18
N TYR A 67 17.84 -7.77 -1.13
CA TYR A 67 19.07 -7.03 -1.42
C TYR A 67 19.61 -6.29 -0.20
N ARG A 68 18.74 -5.64 0.59
CA ARG A 68 19.13 -4.93 1.81
C ARG A 68 19.60 -5.86 2.93
N ARG A 69 19.16 -7.12 2.96
CA ARG A 69 19.59 -8.10 3.96
C ARG A 69 20.99 -8.65 3.68
N ASP A 70 21.41 -8.61 2.42
CA ASP A 70 22.72 -9.10 1.97
C ASP A 70 23.80 -8.00 1.95
N GLN A 71 23.51 -6.84 2.56
CA GLN A 71 24.43 -5.71 2.81
C GLN A 71 24.74 -5.60 4.30
#